data_AF-A0A525VIZ6-F1
#
_entry.id   AF-A0A525VIZ6-F1
#
_cell.length_a   1.000
_cell.length_b   1.000
_cell.length_c   1.000
_cell.angle_alpha   90.00
_cell.angle_beta   90.00
_cell.angle_gamma   90.00
#
_symmetry.space_group_name_H-M   'P 1'
#
loop_
_entity.id
_entity.type
_entity.pdbx_description
1 polymer ?
#
loop_
_entity_poly.entity_id
_entity_poly.type
_entity_poly.pdbx_seq_one_letter_code
_entity_poly.pdbx_strand_id
1 'polypeptide(L)'
;MKGENCVNKLMPRFSARIVTIICGGLLLSGCVMAEKYDAEKARSLNFQRLLAQEEKRTGELDSEAKRSKNELMEYEARNRELTAQVHAAQEQMTRMQEESEAMKESALLERKAKADMKRKLTPVHKALPVEPIPNAVDPSALGLGAAPEAPAVSKQSESLQGGMQSPTLHIVKPGETLYRISRQHGVTIDKVRKWNKLPDDIIEVGQKLIVGQE
;
A
#
# COMPACT_ATOMS: atom_id res chain seq x y z
N MET A 1 76.23 -11.53 -91.65
CA MET A 1 74.99 -12.30 -91.91
C MET A 1 74.51 -12.89 -90.59
N LYS A 2 73.23 -12.65 -90.25
CA LYS A 2 72.40 -13.31 -89.20
C LYS A 2 72.92 -13.17 -87.75
N GLY A 3 72.27 -12.50 -86.79
CA GLY A 3 70.85 -12.20 -86.62
C GLY A 3 70.11 -13.45 -86.13
N GLU A 4 69.87 -13.58 -84.82
CA GLU A 4 68.70 -14.22 -84.20
C GLU A 4 68.78 -14.24 -82.64
N ASN A 5 67.94 -13.39 -82.04
CA ASN A 5 67.11 -13.64 -80.84
C ASN A 5 67.78 -13.88 -79.47
N CYS A 6 68.28 -12.79 -78.88
CA CYS A 6 68.49 -12.67 -77.43
C CYS A 6 67.28 -11.99 -76.75
N VAL A 7 66.10 -12.60 -76.83
CA VAL A 7 64.89 -12.13 -76.12
C VAL A 7 64.02 -13.35 -75.85
N ASN A 8 64.36 -14.19 -74.86
CA ASN A 8 63.42 -15.15 -74.26
C ASN A 8 63.98 -15.91 -73.05
N LYS A 9 64.68 -15.25 -72.11
CA LYS A 9 64.98 -15.92 -70.83
C LYS A 9 65.06 -15.06 -69.56
N LEU A 10 64.59 -13.81 -69.62
CA LEU A 10 64.52 -12.94 -68.43
C LEU A 10 63.08 -12.62 -67.95
N MET A 11 62.04 -13.04 -68.69
CA MET A 11 60.66 -12.66 -68.41
C MET A 11 59.66 -13.71 -67.85
N PRO A 12 60.01 -14.96 -67.43
CA PRO A 12 59.01 -15.81 -66.79
C PRO A 12 58.93 -15.64 -65.26
N ARG A 13 59.98 -15.14 -64.59
CA ARG A 13 60.02 -15.08 -63.11
C ARG A 13 59.47 -13.79 -62.49
N PHE A 14 59.60 -12.66 -63.17
CA PHE A 14 58.99 -11.40 -62.72
C PHE A 14 57.49 -11.38 -62.95
N SER A 15 57.02 -11.85 -64.11
CA SER A 15 55.58 -11.97 -64.42
C SER A 15 54.88 -12.92 -63.45
N ALA A 16 55.45 -14.10 -63.17
CA ALA A 16 54.89 -15.03 -62.21
C ALA A 16 54.79 -14.45 -60.78
N ARG A 17 55.84 -13.76 -60.31
CA ARG A 17 55.82 -13.11 -58.98
C ARG A 17 54.80 -11.98 -58.88
N ILE A 18 54.67 -11.16 -59.93
CA ILE A 18 53.69 -10.08 -59.99
C ILE A 18 52.27 -10.65 -60.01
N VAL A 19 52.02 -11.72 -60.79
CA VAL A 19 50.71 -12.39 -60.85
C VAL A 19 50.36 -13.02 -59.50
N THR A 20 51.30 -13.64 -58.78
CA THR A 20 51.03 -14.18 -57.43
C THR A 20 50.72 -13.08 -56.42
N ILE A 21 51.40 -11.93 -56.48
CA ILE A 21 51.13 -10.79 -55.60
C ILE A 21 49.75 -10.17 -55.90
N ILE A 22 49.42 -9.98 -57.18
CA ILE A 22 48.11 -9.43 -57.60
C ILE A 22 46.98 -10.39 -57.21
N CYS A 23 47.13 -11.68 -57.52
CA CYS A 23 46.11 -12.69 -57.21
C CYS A 23 45.93 -12.88 -55.68
N GLY A 24 47.03 -12.84 -54.92
CA GLY A 24 46.99 -12.85 -53.45
C GLY A 24 46.32 -11.62 -52.85
N GLY A 25 46.57 -10.43 -53.39
CA GLY A 25 45.93 -9.18 -52.95
C GLY A 25 44.42 -9.13 -53.22
N LEU A 26 43.98 -9.64 -54.38
CA LEU A 26 42.55 -9.73 -54.72
C LEU A 26 41.79 -10.73 -53.84
N LEU A 27 42.39 -11.89 -53.53
CA LEU A 27 41.81 -12.88 -52.62
C LEU A 27 41.70 -12.35 -51.19
N LEU A 28 42.74 -11.70 -50.66
CA LEU A 28 42.73 -11.11 -49.32
C LEU A 28 41.71 -9.96 -49.20
N SER A 29 41.57 -9.12 -50.22
CA SER A 29 40.57 -8.04 -50.25
C SER A 29 39.13 -8.57 -50.22
N GLY A 30 38.86 -9.66 -50.96
CA GLY A 30 37.56 -10.34 -50.92
C GLY A 30 37.22 -10.94 -49.55
N CYS A 31 38.20 -11.52 -48.85
CA CYS A 31 38.00 -12.08 -47.51
C CYS A 31 37.71 -10.99 -46.45
N VAL A 32 38.41 -9.86 -46.49
CA VAL A 32 38.18 -8.75 -45.55
C VAL A 32 36.80 -8.11 -45.74
N MET A 33 36.31 -8.06 -46.98
CA MET A 33 34.94 -7.57 -47.27
C MET A 33 33.87 -8.55 -46.78
N ALA A 34 34.09 -9.86 -46.89
CA ALA A 34 33.18 -10.87 -46.37
C ALA A 34 33.07 -10.83 -44.84
N GLU A 35 34.21 -10.76 -44.13
CA GLU A 35 34.20 -10.63 -42.66
C GLU A 35 33.54 -9.33 -42.18
N LYS A 36 33.76 -8.20 -42.86
CA LYS A 36 33.07 -6.95 -42.56
C LYS A 36 31.57 -7.04 -42.82
N TYR A 37 31.16 -7.65 -43.93
CA TYR A 37 29.76 -7.83 -44.28
C TYR A 37 29.04 -8.73 -43.28
N ASP A 38 29.65 -9.84 -42.87
CA ASP A 38 29.08 -10.75 -41.88
C ASP A 38 29.00 -10.10 -40.49
N ALA A 39 30.00 -9.30 -40.11
CA ALA A 39 29.97 -8.53 -38.88
C ALA A 39 28.84 -7.49 -38.89
N GLU A 40 28.61 -6.80 -40.02
CA GLU A 40 27.54 -5.81 -40.17
C GLU A 40 26.15 -6.47 -40.17
N LYS A 41 26.00 -7.61 -40.84
CA LYS A 41 24.79 -8.44 -40.81
C LYS A 41 24.49 -8.93 -39.38
N ALA A 42 25.50 -9.36 -38.64
CA ALA A 42 25.34 -9.78 -37.25
C ALA A 42 24.89 -8.61 -36.35
N ARG A 43 25.45 -7.40 -36.55
CA ARG A 43 25.00 -6.19 -35.83
C ARG A 43 23.54 -5.86 -36.13
N SER A 44 23.14 -5.91 -37.39
CA SER A 44 21.75 -5.67 -37.81
C SER A 44 20.79 -6.71 -37.21
N LEU A 45 21.16 -7.99 -37.24
CA LEU A 45 20.36 -9.06 -36.65
C LEU A 45 20.22 -8.92 -35.12
N ASN A 46 21.29 -8.53 -34.43
CA ASN A 46 21.24 -8.27 -32.99
C ASN A 46 20.33 -7.07 -32.67
N PHE A 47 20.37 -6.01 -33.48
CA PHE A 47 19.48 -4.87 -33.33
C PHE A 47 18.01 -5.25 -33.55
N GLN A 48 17.72 -6.04 -34.60
CA GLN A 48 16.37 -6.51 -34.87
C GLN A 48 15.80 -7.38 -33.73
N ARG A 49 16.62 -8.25 -33.14
CA ARG A 49 16.22 -9.03 -31.95
C ARG A 49 15.92 -8.14 -30.75
N LEU A 50 16.72 -7.10 -30.54
CA LEU A 50 16.51 -6.15 -29.46
C LEU A 50 15.19 -5.39 -29.64
N LEU A 51 14.89 -4.91 -30.85
CA LEU A 51 13.61 -4.25 -31.14
C LEU A 51 12.42 -5.19 -30.91
N ALA A 52 12.50 -6.44 -31.37
CA ALA A 52 11.46 -7.43 -31.12
C ALA A 52 11.27 -7.71 -29.62
N GLN A 53 12.34 -7.69 -28.83
CA GLN A 53 12.28 -7.83 -27.38
C GLN A 53 11.64 -6.61 -26.70
N GLU A 54 11.94 -5.40 -27.16
CA GLU A 54 11.32 -4.16 -26.68
C GLU A 54 9.81 -4.13 -27.02
N GLU A 55 9.42 -4.46 -28.25
CA GLU A 55 8.00 -4.59 -28.62
C GLU A 55 7.28 -5.62 -27.74
N LYS A 56 7.92 -6.78 -27.49
CA LYS A 56 7.36 -7.79 -26.60
C LYS A 56 7.22 -7.27 -25.16
N ARG A 57 8.25 -6.62 -24.60
CA ARG A 57 8.22 -6.06 -23.24
C ARG A 57 7.13 -4.99 -23.10
N THR A 58 6.97 -4.11 -24.09
CA THR A 58 5.92 -3.09 -24.06
C THR A 58 4.53 -3.70 -24.13
N GLY A 59 4.32 -4.75 -24.94
CA GLY A 59 3.06 -5.48 -24.98
C GLY A 59 2.74 -6.22 -23.68
N GLU A 60 3.75 -6.86 -23.07
CA GLU A 60 3.60 -7.50 -21.75
C GLU A 60 3.24 -6.46 -20.68
N LEU A 61 3.94 -5.34 -20.63
CA LEU A 61 3.67 -4.24 -19.70
C LEU A 61 2.26 -3.65 -19.88
N ASP A 62 1.79 -3.47 -21.11
CA ASP A 62 0.42 -3.00 -21.39
C ASP A 62 -0.63 -4.01 -20.89
N SER A 63 -0.38 -5.31 -21.10
CA SER A 63 -1.26 -6.37 -20.60
C SER A 63 -1.32 -6.41 -19.06
N GLU A 64 -0.21 -6.14 -18.39
CA GLU A 64 -0.12 -6.05 -16.92
C GLU A 64 -0.81 -4.79 -16.40
N ALA A 65 -0.62 -3.65 -17.07
CA ALA A 65 -1.31 -2.41 -16.75
C ALA A 65 -2.83 -2.58 -16.89
N LYS A 66 -3.29 -3.27 -17.94
CA LYS A 66 -4.71 -3.57 -18.15
C LYS A 66 -5.27 -4.50 -17.10
N ARG A 67 -4.53 -5.55 -16.71
CA ARG A 67 -4.90 -6.46 -15.61
C ARG A 67 -5.02 -5.70 -14.29
N SER A 68 -3.99 -4.93 -13.93
CA SER A 68 -3.96 -4.11 -12.71
C SER A 68 -5.12 -3.09 -12.68
N LYS A 69 -5.45 -2.49 -13.82
CA LYS A 69 -6.58 -1.55 -13.94
C LYS A 69 -7.92 -2.25 -13.73
N ASN A 70 -8.11 -3.45 -14.27
CA ASN A 70 -9.33 -4.23 -14.07
C ASN A 70 -9.49 -4.63 -12.59
N GLU A 71 -8.41 -5.09 -11.96
CA GLU A 71 -8.40 -5.39 -10.53
C GLU A 71 -8.78 -4.16 -9.70
N LEU A 72 -8.18 -3.00 -10.01
CA LEU A 72 -8.51 -1.74 -9.32
C LEU A 72 -9.99 -1.36 -9.47
N MET A 73 -10.55 -1.47 -10.68
CA MET A 73 -11.97 -1.22 -10.91
C MET A 73 -12.87 -2.18 -10.12
N GLU A 74 -12.46 -3.44 -9.99
CA GLU A 74 -13.19 -4.42 -9.18
C GLU A 74 -13.14 -4.09 -7.69
N TYR A 75 -11.98 -3.68 -7.17
CA TYR A 75 -11.84 -3.20 -5.80
C TYR A 75 -12.67 -1.94 -5.55
N GLU A 76 -12.67 -0.98 -6.47
CA GLU A 76 -13.52 0.22 -6.37
C GLU A 76 -15.01 -0.14 -6.36
N ALA A 77 -15.44 -1.07 -7.21
CA ALA A 77 -16.81 -1.55 -7.22
C ALA A 77 -17.20 -2.23 -5.90
N ARG A 78 -16.34 -3.12 -5.38
CA ARG A 78 -16.54 -3.76 -4.07
C ARG A 78 -16.59 -2.74 -2.93
N ASN A 79 -15.75 -1.70 -2.97
CA ASN A 79 -15.78 -0.65 -1.95
C ASN A 79 -17.05 0.20 -2.01
N ARG A 80 -17.54 0.53 -3.22
CA ARG A 80 -18.82 1.22 -3.39
C ARG A 80 -19.98 0.39 -2.85
N GLU A 81 -20.00 -0.90 -3.17
CA GLU A 81 -21.00 -1.85 -2.68
C GLU A 81 -20.97 -1.96 -1.15
N LEU A 82 -19.80 -2.14 -0.55
CA LEU A 82 -19.66 -2.19 0.90
C LEU A 82 -20.13 -0.88 1.56
N THR A 83 -19.83 0.27 0.96
CA THR A 83 -20.30 1.57 1.44
C THR A 83 -21.83 1.66 1.40
N ALA A 84 -22.46 1.16 0.33
CA ALA A 84 -23.92 1.09 0.23
C ALA A 84 -24.52 0.15 1.29
N GLN A 85 -23.89 -0.99 1.55
CA GLN A 85 -24.31 -1.92 2.61
C GLN A 85 -24.22 -1.30 4.00
N VAL A 86 -23.15 -0.56 4.30
CA VAL A 86 -23.01 0.16 5.57
C VAL A 86 -24.14 1.19 5.73
N HIS A 87 -24.44 1.97 4.69
CA HIS A 87 -25.53 2.94 4.74
C HIS A 87 -26.89 2.27 4.94
N ALA A 88 -27.15 1.18 4.21
CA ALA A 88 -28.38 0.40 4.36
C ALA A 88 -28.52 -0.17 5.78
N ALA A 89 -27.44 -0.69 6.37
CA ALA A 89 -27.44 -1.19 7.73
C ALA A 89 -27.68 -0.07 8.77
N GLN A 90 -27.09 1.11 8.55
CA GLN A 90 -27.34 2.28 9.40
C GLN A 90 -28.81 2.70 9.33
N GLU A 91 -29.40 2.77 8.14
CA GLU A 91 -30.83 3.07 7.98
C GLU A 91 -31.72 2.04 8.68
N GLN A 92 -31.40 0.75 8.57
CA GLN A 92 -32.13 -0.31 9.27
C GLN A 92 -32.04 -0.15 10.79
N MET A 93 -30.85 0.18 11.30
CA MET A 93 -30.66 0.43 12.72
C MET A 93 -31.46 1.64 13.20
N THR A 94 -31.48 2.73 12.43
CA THR A 94 -32.29 3.92 12.73
C THR A 94 -33.78 3.60 12.73
N ARG A 95 -34.29 2.90 11.70
CA ARG A 95 -35.71 2.50 11.64
C ARG A 95 -36.09 1.62 12.82
N MET A 96 -35.25 0.65 13.18
CA MET A 96 -35.47 -0.21 14.34
C MET A 96 -35.45 0.58 15.66
N GLN A 97 -34.58 1.59 15.78
CA GLN A 97 -34.56 2.49 16.94
C GLN A 97 -35.84 3.30 17.04
N GLU A 98 -36.27 3.94 15.96
CA GLU A 98 -37.52 4.71 15.88
C GLU A 98 -38.75 3.84 16.20
N GLU A 99 -38.83 2.62 15.64
CA GLU A 99 -39.89 1.65 15.96
C GLU A 99 -39.86 1.27 17.44
N SER A 100 -38.67 1.05 18.01
CA SER A 100 -38.53 0.74 19.44
C SER A 100 -38.96 1.90 20.34
N GLU A 101 -38.72 3.13 19.92
CA GLU A 101 -39.10 4.35 20.64
C GLU A 101 -40.61 4.57 20.57
N ALA A 102 -41.21 4.42 19.39
CA ALA A 102 -42.67 4.45 19.21
C ALA A 102 -43.37 3.33 20.01
N MET A 103 -42.77 2.14 20.07
CA MET A 103 -43.28 1.03 20.89
C MET A 103 -43.21 1.35 22.39
N LYS A 104 -42.12 1.98 22.85
CA LYS A 104 -41.99 2.41 24.26
C LYS A 104 -43.00 3.50 24.60
N GLU A 105 -43.18 4.49 23.73
CA GLU A 105 -44.12 5.60 23.94
C GLU A 105 -45.56 5.11 24.01
N SER A 106 -45.98 4.27 23.05
CA SER A 106 -47.32 3.68 23.04
C SER A 106 -47.59 2.82 24.28
N ALA A 107 -46.62 2.03 24.73
CA ALA A 107 -46.73 1.26 25.98
C ALA A 107 -46.87 2.15 27.22
N LEU A 108 -46.19 3.30 27.26
CA LEU A 108 -46.28 4.28 28.35
C LEU A 108 -47.69 4.91 28.38
N LEU A 109 -48.21 5.32 27.22
CA LEU A 109 -49.57 5.85 27.10
C LEU A 109 -50.62 4.83 27.53
N GLU A 110 -50.46 3.56 27.16
CA GLU A 110 -51.37 2.48 27.59
C GLU A 110 -51.33 2.29 29.12
N ARG A 111 -50.14 2.29 29.73
CA ARG A 111 -50.00 2.23 31.19
C ARG A 111 -50.67 3.42 31.88
N LYS A 112 -50.48 4.63 31.34
CA LYS A 112 -51.10 5.86 31.86
C LYS A 112 -52.63 5.78 31.78
N ALA A 113 -53.18 5.39 30.64
CA ALA A 113 -54.61 5.21 30.45
C ALA A 113 -55.20 4.17 31.42
N LYS A 114 -54.50 3.04 31.63
CA LYS A 114 -54.89 2.02 32.62
C LYS A 114 -54.86 2.56 34.05
N ALA A 115 -53.86 3.36 34.40
CA ALA A 115 -53.77 3.99 35.73
C ALA A 115 -54.92 5.00 35.97
N ASP A 116 -55.22 5.84 34.98
CA ASP A 116 -56.32 6.80 35.05
C ASP A 116 -57.68 6.10 35.15
N MET A 117 -57.88 4.99 34.41
CA MET A 117 -59.10 4.17 34.52
C MET A 117 -59.22 3.52 35.90
N LYS A 118 -58.12 3.02 36.48
CA LYS A 118 -58.11 2.44 37.83
C LYS A 118 -58.44 3.47 38.91
N ARG A 119 -57.96 4.71 38.78
CA ARG A 119 -58.26 5.82 39.71
C ARG A 119 -59.73 6.23 39.71
N LYS A 120 -60.44 6.11 38.58
CA LYS A 120 -61.88 6.37 38.48
C LYS A 120 -62.76 5.28 39.10
N LEU A 121 -62.22 4.07 39.31
CA LEU A 121 -62.95 2.91 39.84
C LEU A 121 -62.70 2.65 41.34
N THR A 122 -61.80 3.38 42.00
CA THR A 122 -61.55 3.27 43.45
C THR A 122 -62.32 4.35 44.22
N PRO A 123 -63.33 4.02 45.05
CA PRO A 123 -63.93 4.97 45.98
C PRO A 123 -62.91 5.41 47.03
N VAL A 124 -62.84 6.72 47.25
CA VAL A 124 -62.03 7.35 48.30
C VAL A 124 -62.68 7.05 49.66
N HIS A 125 -62.05 6.21 50.48
CA HIS A 125 -62.11 6.37 51.93
C HIS A 125 -60.82 7.04 52.40
N LYS A 126 -61.02 8.20 53.04
CA LYS A 126 -60.05 9.14 53.58
C LYS A 126 -59.38 8.60 54.84
N ALA A 127 -58.05 8.76 54.95
CA ALA A 127 -57.39 9.12 56.21
C ALA A 127 -56.01 9.74 55.93
N LEU A 128 -55.85 11.02 56.30
CA LEU A 128 -54.56 11.63 56.67
C LEU A 128 -54.45 11.49 58.20
N PRO A 129 -53.26 11.37 58.80
CA PRO A 129 -52.61 12.57 59.35
C PRO A 129 -51.15 12.82 58.91
N VAL A 130 -50.77 14.09 59.07
CA VAL A 130 -49.52 14.81 58.74
C VAL A 130 -48.63 14.91 60.01
N GLU A 131 -47.29 14.85 60.02
CA GLU A 131 -46.21 15.87 59.81
C GLU A 131 -44.92 15.28 60.51
N PRO A 132 -43.67 15.83 60.47
CA PRO A 132 -43.03 16.85 59.63
C PRO A 132 -41.60 16.46 59.09
N ILE A 133 -41.09 17.30 58.17
CA ILE A 133 -39.72 17.36 57.58
C ILE A 133 -38.83 18.24 58.52
N PRO A 134 -37.48 18.10 58.72
CA PRO A 134 -36.48 18.38 57.66
C PRO A 134 -35.05 17.77 57.75
N ASN A 135 -34.37 17.77 56.59
CA ASN A 135 -32.98 18.19 56.28
C ASN A 135 -32.53 17.46 54.99
N ALA A 136 -32.38 18.13 53.84
CA ALA A 136 -31.17 18.83 53.36
C ALA A 136 -29.93 17.89 53.42
N VAL A 137 -29.18 17.55 52.36
CA VAL A 137 -28.66 18.34 51.23
C VAL A 137 -28.10 17.35 50.17
N ASP A 138 -28.18 17.68 48.88
CA ASP A 138 -27.34 17.14 47.78
C ASP A 138 -25.97 17.89 47.82
N PRO A 139 -24.79 17.40 47.33
CA PRO A 139 -24.58 16.88 45.97
C PRO A 139 -23.66 15.64 45.88
N SER A 140 -24.09 14.59 45.17
CA SER A 140 -23.15 13.61 44.60
C SER A 140 -22.42 14.22 43.40
N ALA A 141 -21.26 14.79 43.69
CA ALA A 141 -20.30 15.27 42.70
C ALA A 141 -19.02 14.44 42.80
N LEU A 142 -18.50 14.05 41.62
CA LEU A 142 -17.10 13.66 41.35
C LEU A 142 -16.77 12.24 41.86
N GLY A 143 -16.50 11.22 41.05
CA GLY A 143 -15.64 11.20 39.87
C GLY A 143 -14.48 10.25 40.16
N LEU A 144 -14.45 9.06 39.57
CA LEU A 144 -13.30 8.16 39.43
C LEU A 144 -13.65 7.22 38.24
N GLY A 145 -12.92 7.16 37.13
CA GLY A 145 -11.47 7.21 37.04
C GLY A 145 -10.89 5.87 37.45
N ALA A 146 -11.06 4.84 36.62
CA ALA A 146 -10.37 3.56 36.76
C ALA A 146 -9.82 3.17 35.39
N ALA A 147 -8.70 3.82 35.06
CA ALA A 147 -7.76 3.35 34.07
C ALA A 147 -7.21 1.98 34.52
N PRO A 148 -6.98 1.03 33.60
CA PRO A 148 -6.20 -0.15 33.91
C PRO A 148 -4.76 0.27 34.21
N GLU A 149 -4.44 0.09 35.48
CA GLU A 149 -3.16 -0.20 36.08
C GLU A 149 -2.03 -0.49 35.07
N ALA A 150 -1.16 0.50 34.92
CA ALA A 150 0.11 0.36 34.25
C ALA A 150 0.99 -0.65 35.01
N PRO A 151 1.54 -1.69 34.35
CA PRO A 151 2.68 -2.38 34.91
C PRO A 151 3.91 -1.47 34.74
N ALA A 152 4.31 -0.88 35.86
CA ALA A 152 5.68 -0.42 36.04
C ALA A 152 6.62 -1.63 35.89
N VAL A 153 7.43 -1.64 34.83
CA VAL A 153 8.64 -2.48 34.78
C VAL A 153 9.84 -1.58 34.57
N SER A 154 10.68 -1.60 35.59
CA SER A 154 11.99 -0.98 35.65
C SER A 154 12.94 -1.54 34.60
N LYS A 155 13.75 -0.61 34.06
CA LYS A 155 15.19 -0.71 33.80
C LYS A 155 15.72 -2.11 33.44
N GLN A 156 16.14 -2.26 32.20
CA GLN A 156 17.47 -2.81 31.91
C GLN A 156 18.06 -2.13 30.68
N SER A 157 19.18 -1.47 30.93
CA SER A 157 20.16 -1.03 29.95
C SER A 157 21.04 -2.22 29.64
N GLU A 158 21.21 -2.54 28.36
CA GLU A 158 22.41 -3.19 27.88
C GLU A 158 22.69 -2.70 26.46
N SER A 159 23.82 -2.01 26.35
CA SER A 159 24.39 -1.42 25.15
C SER A 159 25.00 -2.47 24.25
N LEU A 160 24.88 -2.33 22.94
CA LEU A 160 26.00 -2.54 22.01
C LEU A 160 25.86 -1.58 20.83
N GLN A 161 26.99 -0.97 20.45
CA GLN A 161 27.11 0.15 19.52
C GLN A 161 26.73 -0.20 18.07
N GLY A 162 26.13 0.78 17.38
CA GLY A 162 26.06 0.86 15.92
C GLY A 162 25.44 2.19 15.49
N GLY A 163 26.22 3.02 14.77
CA GLY A 163 25.79 4.18 13.97
C GLY A 163 24.72 5.12 14.57
N MET A 164 25.13 6.23 15.18
CA MET A 164 24.20 7.20 15.77
C MET A 164 23.47 8.01 14.68
N GLN A 165 22.37 7.46 14.16
CA GLN A 165 21.30 8.26 13.54
C GLN A 165 20.18 8.42 14.57
N SER A 166 19.84 9.67 14.87
CA SER A 166 18.79 9.98 15.83
C SER A 166 17.45 9.45 15.34
N PRO A 167 16.66 8.78 16.18
CA PRO A 167 15.36 8.24 15.78
C PRO A 167 14.43 9.38 15.35
N THR A 168 13.77 9.21 14.20
CA THR A 168 12.73 10.11 13.73
C THR A 168 11.44 9.84 14.50
N LEU A 169 10.91 10.88 15.13
CA LEU A 169 9.70 10.82 15.95
C LEU A 169 8.53 11.50 15.25
N HIS A 170 7.36 10.86 15.28
CA HIS A 170 6.08 11.40 14.81
C HIS A 170 5.07 11.44 15.96
N ILE A 171 4.34 12.53 16.09
CA ILE A 171 3.25 12.66 17.09
C ILE A 171 1.93 12.40 16.37
N VAL A 172 1.21 11.38 16.81
CA VAL A 172 -0.06 10.96 16.20
C VAL A 172 -1.10 12.07 16.32
N LYS A 173 -1.66 12.48 15.18
CA LYS A 173 -2.75 13.47 15.14
C LYS A 173 -4.13 12.78 15.17
N PRO A 174 -5.20 13.51 15.54
CA PRO A 174 -6.55 12.98 15.49
C PRO A 174 -6.90 12.45 14.10
N GLY A 175 -7.37 11.19 14.02
CA GLY A 175 -7.75 10.55 12.75
C GLY A 175 -6.60 9.99 11.92
N GLU A 176 -5.37 9.98 12.45
CA GLU A 176 -4.28 9.20 11.87
C GLU A 176 -4.35 7.73 12.31
N THR A 177 -3.95 6.84 11.41
CA THR A 177 -3.83 5.41 11.67
C THR A 177 -2.39 4.96 11.40
N LEU A 178 -1.98 3.85 12.01
CA LEU A 178 -0.63 3.31 11.81
C LEU A 178 -0.31 3.09 10.33
N TYR A 179 -1.30 2.67 9.54
CA TYR A 179 -1.21 2.54 8.08
C TYR A 179 -0.89 3.86 7.37
N ARG A 180 -1.60 4.95 7.71
CA ARG A 180 -1.36 6.26 7.08
C ARG A 180 0.02 6.81 7.43
N ILE A 181 0.43 6.66 8.69
CA ILE A 181 1.74 7.11 9.18
C ILE A 181 2.86 6.32 8.48
N SER A 182 2.71 4.99 8.36
CA SER A 182 3.72 4.16 7.71
C SER A 182 3.90 4.52 6.24
N ARG A 183 2.79 4.78 5.51
CA ARG A 183 2.82 5.23 4.10
C ARG A 183 3.45 6.61 3.94
N GLN A 184 3.17 7.53 4.86
CA GLN A 184 3.73 8.88 4.83
C GLN A 184 5.25 8.89 5.02
N HIS A 185 5.78 8.00 5.86
CA HIS A 185 7.20 7.87 6.13
C HIS A 185 7.92 6.81 5.28
N GLY A 186 7.21 6.14 4.36
CA GLY A 186 7.79 5.10 3.49
C GLY A 186 8.26 3.85 4.25
N VAL A 187 7.73 3.59 5.45
CA VAL A 187 8.10 2.45 6.29
C VAL A 187 6.95 1.45 6.37
N THR A 188 7.28 0.18 6.63
CA THR A 188 6.26 -0.86 6.82
C THR A 188 5.68 -0.81 8.22
N ILE A 189 4.40 -1.18 8.35
CA ILE A 189 3.67 -1.22 9.64
C ILE A 189 4.41 -2.09 10.64
N ASP A 190 4.91 -3.25 10.19
CA ASP A 190 5.69 -4.16 11.03
C ASP A 190 6.96 -3.52 11.61
N LYS A 191 7.64 -2.65 10.86
CA LYS A 191 8.83 -1.94 11.36
C LYS A 191 8.43 -0.94 12.44
N VAL A 192 7.40 -0.13 12.18
CA VAL A 192 6.91 0.85 13.16
C VAL A 192 6.43 0.16 14.43
N ARG A 193 5.70 -0.95 14.30
CA ARG A 193 5.26 -1.78 15.43
C ARG A 193 6.44 -2.32 16.23
N LYS A 194 7.46 -2.85 15.57
CA LYS A 194 8.67 -3.36 16.23
C LYS A 194 9.44 -2.27 16.97
N TRP A 195 9.60 -1.10 16.35
CA TRP A 195 10.31 0.04 16.97
C TRP A 195 9.57 0.58 18.20
N ASN A 196 8.23 0.60 18.16
CA ASN A 196 7.40 1.14 19.24
C ASN A 196 6.85 0.06 20.20
N LYS A 197 7.21 -1.22 19.97
CA LYS A 197 6.72 -2.38 20.71
C LYS A 197 5.19 -2.40 20.88
N LEU A 198 4.47 -2.03 19.82
CA LEU A 198 3.01 -2.02 19.86
C LEU A 198 2.48 -3.45 19.81
N PRO A 199 1.48 -3.81 20.65
CA PRO A 199 0.87 -5.13 20.61
C PRO A 199 0.02 -5.33 19.34
N ASP A 200 -0.66 -4.27 18.90
CA ASP A 200 -1.58 -4.24 17.77
C ASP A 200 -1.44 -2.94 16.96
N ASP A 201 -2.24 -2.80 15.91
CA ASP A 201 -2.26 -1.62 15.03
C ASP A 201 -3.05 -0.43 15.62
N ILE A 202 -3.49 -0.54 16.88
CA ILE A 202 -4.24 0.50 17.61
C ILE A 202 -3.23 1.50 18.20
N ILE A 203 -3.42 2.78 17.87
CA ILE A 203 -2.60 3.89 18.35
C ILE A 203 -3.48 4.99 18.92
N GLU A 204 -2.95 5.69 19.93
CA GLU A 204 -3.67 6.78 20.59
C GLU A 204 -3.28 8.14 20.03
N VAL A 205 -4.22 9.08 20.04
CA VAL A 205 -3.97 10.45 19.62
C VAL A 205 -3.00 11.12 20.61
N GLY A 206 -1.94 11.74 20.08
CA GLY A 206 -0.88 12.36 20.87
C GLY A 206 0.26 11.39 21.24
N GLN A 207 0.15 10.11 20.91
CA GLN A 207 1.23 9.14 21.11
C GLN A 207 2.46 9.50 20.26
N LYS A 208 3.65 9.37 20.85
CA LYS A 208 4.92 9.54 20.13
C LYS A 208 5.34 8.20 19.54
N LEU A 209 5.47 8.15 18.23
CA LEU A 209 5.90 6.96 17.49
C LEU A 209 7.25 7.18 16.83
N ILE A 210 8.15 6.22 16.98
CA ILE A 210 9.39 6.10 16.23
C ILE A 210 9.03 5.60 14.83
N VAL A 211 9.27 6.43 13.83
CA VAL A 211 8.93 6.14 12.42
C VAL A 211 10.16 5.96 11.53
N GLY A 212 11.36 6.09 12.09
CA GLY A 212 12.61 5.80 11.41
C GLY A 212 13.78 5.71 12.38
N GLN A 213 14.59 4.67 12.24
CA GLN A 213 15.89 4.49 12.85
C GLN A 213 16.75 3.87 11.75
N GLU A 214 17.61 4.67 11.12
CA GLU A 214 18.59 4.16 10.12
C GLU A 214 19.81 3.56 10.82
#